data_AF-I1CEK0-F1
#
_entry.id   AF-I1CEK0-F1
#
_cell.length_a   1.000
_cell.length_b   1.000
_cell.length_c   1.000
_cell.angle_alpha   90.00
_cell.angle_beta   90.00
_cell.angle_gamma   90.00
#
_symmetry.space_group_name_H-M   'P 1'
#
loop_
_entity.id
_entity.type
_entity.pdbx_description
1 polymer ?
#
loop_
_entity_poly.entity_id
_entity_poly.type
_entity_poly.pdbx_seq_one_letter_code
_entity_poly.pdbx_strand_id
1 'polypeptide(L)'
;MFRRAAAALSVITLLPMSAAYAQGKKPHHDGNGFKNPWPSFTSYGLGSVPRMLWTADSKRAFEEVKSMKPPQPVKMDWDLIKQGEEGVIRATWLGHACVLVQLNGFNILLDPIFSESYDHLDEQTINKVSQLNPDCKFYVPLGNKKWFNLEKSVDRNGDQRVIELDWWDSSMLQRHVDNQVVSQVRLTCTPCQHFTGRGIFDRNKTLWASWCLEGMVDENTTKGKVFFGGATKDQQYDVKYLDTLPFCPAFKEIGEKFNGFDLALIPIGAYSPRWFMSPIHCSPEDAVRVHEDVKSKRSVSDSK
;
A
#
# COMPACT_ATOMS: atom_id res chain seq x y z
N MET A 1 -61.95 16.07 6.86
CA MET A 1 -60.60 16.05 6.23
C MET A 1 -59.62 16.77 7.15
N PHE A 2 -58.98 16.08 8.09
CA PHE A 2 -57.77 16.56 8.77
C PHE A 2 -57.01 15.31 9.23
N ARG A 3 -55.98 14.91 8.49
CA ARG A 3 -55.05 13.87 8.92
C ARG A 3 -53.84 14.57 9.53
N ARG A 4 -53.64 14.37 10.83
CA ARG A 4 -52.43 14.74 11.56
C ARG A 4 -51.30 13.84 11.07
N ALA A 5 -50.27 14.43 10.47
CA ALA A 5 -49.02 13.75 10.18
C ALA A 5 -48.24 13.59 11.49
N ALA A 6 -47.87 12.35 11.82
CA ALA A 6 -46.93 12.07 12.89
C ALA A 6 -45.55 12.54 12.42
N ALA A 7 -45.01 13.57 13.06
CA ALA A 7 -43.60 13.89 12.98
C ALA A 7 -42.84 12.79 13.74
N ALA A 8 -42.41 11.76 13.02
CA ALA A 8 -41.33 10.92 13.49
C ALA A 8 -40.09 11.81 13.51
N LEU A 9 -39.75 12.32 14.71
CA LEU A 9 -38.43 12.87 14.99
C LEU A 9 -37.44 11.72 14.80
N SER A 10 -36.97 11.54 13.57
CA SER A 10 -35.76 10.77 13.32
C SER A 10 -34.66 11.54 14.01
N VAL A 11 -34.25 11.08 15.19
CA VAL A 11 -32.97 11.50 15.77
C VAL A 11 -31.92 11.07 14.75
N ILE A 12 -31.49 12.02 13.91
CA ILE A 12 -30.30 11.86 13.10
C ILE A 12 -29.16 11.93 14.11
N THR A 13 -28.81 10.79 14.68
CA THR A 13 -27.55 10.66 15.40
C THR A 13 -26.46 10.75 14.36
N LEU A 14 -26.00 11.97 14.07
CA LEU A 14 -24.71 12.22 13.44
C LEU A 14 -23.65 11.75 14.43
N LEU A 15 -23.38 10.45 14.45
CA LEU A 15 -22.19 9.92 15.10
C LEU A 15 -21.01 10.55 14.35
N PRO A 16 -20.13 11.33 15.01
CA PRO A 16 -18.96 11.89 14.35
C PRO A 16 -18.15 10.75 13.71
N MET A 17 -17.96 10.84 12.40
CA MET A 17 -17.15 9.87 11.65
C MET A 17 -15.72 9.86 12.18
N SER A 18 -15.20 8.66 12.48
CA SER A 18 -13.77 8.33 12.48
C SER A 18 -12.89 8.87 13.62
N ALA A 19 -13.44 9.21 14.79
CA ALA A 19 -12.61 9.78 15.87
C ALA A 19 -11.79 8.78 16.69
N ALA A 20 -12.04 7.46 16.67
CA ALA A 20 -11.43 6.55 17.64
C ALA A 20 -9.97 6.16 17.34
N TYR A 21 -9.60 5.99 16.07
CA TYR A 21 -8.29 5.45 15.68
C TYR A 21 -7.16 6.49 15.77
N ALA A 22 -7.45 7.73 15.39
CA ALA A 22 -6.49 8.84 15.39
C ALA A 22 -6.30 9.53 16.76
N GLN A 23 -6.83 8.94 17.85
CA GLN A 23 -6.64 9.45 19.21
C GLN A 23 -5.28 9.06 19.82
N GLY A 24 -4.54 8.15 19.19
CA GLY A 24 -3.18 7.81 19.60
C GLY A 24 -2.21 8.99 19.40
N LYS A 25 -1.31 9.24 20.36
CA LYS A 25 -0.31 10.32 20.31
C LYS A 25 0.84 10.07 19.31
N LYS A 26 0.63 9.33 18.21
CA LYS A 26 1.67 9.13 17.19
C LYS A 26 1.74 10.37 16.27
N PRO A 27 2.92 10.75 15.75
CA PRO A 27 3.08 12.00 14.97
C PRO A 27 2.17 12.13 13.74
N HIS A 28 1.79 11.00 13.13
CA HIS A 28 0.93 10.95 11.95
C HIS A 28 -0.57 10.93 12.27
N HIS A 29 -0.96 10.94 13.55
CA HIS A 29 -2.35 11.08 13.96
C HIS A 29 -2.68 12.56 14.19
N ASP A 30 -3.83 13.02 13.67
CA ASP A 30 -4.27 14.42 13.81
C ASP A 30 -5.54 14.59 14.68
N GLY A 31 -6.00 13.51 15.32
CA GLY A 31 -7.22 13.47 16.12
C GLY A 31 -8.51 13.22 15.32
N ASN A 32 -8.48 13.40 14.00
CA ASN A 32 -9.63 13.25 13.10
C ASN A 32 -9.31 12.38 11.86
N GLY A 33 -8.12 11.81 11.79
CA GLY A 33 -7.56 11.09 10.65
C GLY A 33 -6.03 11.08 10.72
N PHE A 34 -5.42 11.05 9.54
CA PHE A 34 -3.98 10.87 9.38
C PHE A 34 -3.33 12.02 8.61
N LYS A 35 -2.05 12.28 8.90
CA LYS A 35 -1.25 13.29 8.22
C LYS A 35 0.17 12.78 7.97
N ASN A 36 0.81 13.32 6.93
CA ASN A 36 2.25 13.16 6.78
C ASN A 36 2.96 14.03 7.84
N PRO A 37 3.81 13.44 8.71
CA PRO A 37 4.49 14.21 9.75
C PRO A 37 5.76 14.90 9.24
N TRP A 38 6.22 14.60 8.03
CA TRP A 38 7.51 15.06 7.53
C TRP A 38 7.41 16.38 6.74
N PRO A 39 8.37 17.31 6.89
CA PRO A 39 8.45 18.54 6.10
C PRO A 39 8.58 18.30 4.59
N SER A 40 9.02 17.11 4.19
CA SER A 40 9.10 16.67 2.79
C SER A 40 7.72 16.55 2.13
N PHE A 41 6.62 16.44 2.89
CA PHE A 41 5.29 16.34 2.31
C PHE A 41 4.68 17.71 2.01
N THR A 42 4.14 17.87 0.81
CA THR A 42 3.39 19.06 0.41
C THR A 42 1.97 18.64 0.03
N SER A 43 0.98 19.16 0.76
CA SER A 43 -0.43 18.91 0.45
C SER A 43 -0.93 19.93 -0.57
N TYR A 44 -1.51 19.43 -1.65
CA TYR A 44 -2.15 20.23 -2.67
C TYR A 44 -3.69 20.15 -2.55
N GLY A 45 -4.34 21.31 -2.47
CA GLY A 45 -5.80 21.43 -2.40
C GLY A 45 -6.46 21.41 -3.78
N LEU A 46 -7.79 21.31 -3.83
CA LEU A 46 -8.56 21.18 -5.08
C LEU A 46 -8.27 22.28 -6.12
N GLY A 47 -7.94 23.50 -5.68
CA GLY A 47 -7.58 24.61 -6.58
C GLY A 47 -6.29 24.40 -7.41
N SER A 48 -5.47 23.40 -7.06
CA SER A 48 -4.27 23.05 -7.81
C SER A 48 -4.52 22.02 -8.92
N VAL A 49 -5.69 21.35 -8.93
CA VAL A 49 -6.05 20.33 -9.93
C VAL A 49 -6.11 20.91 -11.35
N PRO A 50 -6.71 22.09 -11.62
CA PRO A 50 -6.68 22.69 -12.95
C PRO A 50 -5.26 22.97 -13.44
N ARG A 51 -4.38 23.47 -12.56
CA ARG A 51 -2.96 23.69 -12.86
C ARG A 51 -2.26 22.37 -13.12
N MET A 52 -2.55 21.33 -12.35
CA MET A 52 -2.00 19.99 -12.56
C MET A 52 -2.40 19.48 -13.94
N LEU A 53 -3.67 19.53 -14.33
CA LEU A 53 -4.12 19.11 -15.67
C LEU A 53 -3.43 19.91 -16.78
N TRP A 54 -3.25 21.22 -16.58
CA TRP A 54 -2.59 22.10 -17.56
C TRP A 54 -1.09 21.86 -17.70
N THR A 55 -0.42 21.52 -16.59
CA THR A 55 1.04 21.32 -16.54
C THR A 55 1.44 19.86 -16.64
N ALA A 56 0.47 18.94 -16.58
CA ALA A 56 0.69 17.55 -16.89
C ALA A 56 1.25 17.48 -18.31
N ASP A 57 2.40 16.86 -18.44
CA ASP A 57 3.08 16.73 -19.70
C ASP A 57 2.30 15.76 -20.61
N SER A 58 1.32 16.31 -21.32
CA SER A 58 0.48 15.58 -22.28
C SER A 58 1.29 15.05 -23.46
N LYS A 59 2.51 15.56 -23.67
CA LYS A 59 3.45 15.09 -24.70
C LYS A 59 4.30 13.93 -24.21
N ARG A 60 4.76 13.88 -22.95
CA ARG A 60 5.46 12.69 -22.42
C ARG A 60 4.55 11.47 -22.22
N ALA A 61 3.27 11.68 -21.92
CA ALA A 61 2.34 10.56 -21.76
C ALA A 61 2.07 9.81 -23.08
N PHE A 62 2.29 10.45 -24.24
CA PHE A 62 1.88 9.94 -25.56
C PHE A 62 2.83 10.26 -26.72
N GLU A 63 3.99 10.87 -26.52
CA GLU A 63 5.12 10.63 -27.41
C GLU A 63 5.34 9.14 -27.26
N GLU A 64 4.83 8.36 -28.21
CA GLU A 64 5.19 6.96 -28.37
C GLU A 64 6.70 6.93 -28.19
N VAL A 65 7.16 6.51 -27.01
CA VAL A 65 8.43 5.82 -26.91
C VAL A 65 8.24 4.79 -28.01
N LYS A 66 8.92 4.99 -29.15
CA LYS A 66 8.85 4.09 -30.30
C LYS A 66 9.26 2.73 -29.75
N SER A 67 8.31 2.01 -29.19
CA SER A 67 8.65 0.90 -28.34
C SER A 67 9.19 -0.14 -29.30
N MET A 68 10.39 -0.61 -29.02
CA MET A 68 10.80 -1.90 -29.53
C MET A 68 9.93 -2.94 -28.82
N LYS A 69 8.66 -3.06 -29.24
CA LYS A 69 7.60 -3.96 -28.77
C LYS A 69 7.11 -3.70 -27.33
N PRO A 70 5.79 -3.55 -27.10
CA PRO A 70 5.24 -3.56 -25.74
C PRO A 70 5.55 -4.90 -25.06
N PRO A 71 5.71 -4.92 -23.72
CA PRO A 71 5.89 -6.17 -22.99
C PRO A 71 4.72 -7.11 -23.30
N GLN A 72 5.04 -8.29 -23.81
CA GLN A 72 4.04 -9.27 -24.16
C GLN A 72 3.56 -9.96 -22.88
N PRO A 73 2.24 -10.20 -22.71
CA PRO A 73 1.74 -11.03 -21.64
C PRO A 73 2.46 -12.39 -21.66
N VAL A 74 3.08 -12.75 -20.54
CA VAL A 74 3.75 -14.04 -20.39
C VAL A 74 2.74 -15.03 -19.82
N LYS A 75 2.68 -16.24 -20.39
CA LYS A 75 1.86 -17.31 -19.81
C LYS A 75 2.40 -17.66 -18.43
N MET A 76 1.53 -17.62 -17.43
CA MET A 76 1.90 -17.94 -16.06
C MET A 76 2.35 -19.40 -15.93
N ASP A 77 3.48 -19.62 -15.28
CA ASP A 77 3.95 -20.94 -14.90
C ASP A 77 3.28 -21.37 -13.59
N TRP A 78 2.13 -22.03 -13.72
CA TRP A 78 1.35 -22.50 -12.58
C TRP A 78 2.06 -23.61 -11.80
N ASP A 79 2.91 -24.40 -12.45
CA ASP A 79 3.62 -25.48 -11.78
C ASP A 79 4.70 -24.90 -10.89
N LEU A 80 5.42 -23.89 -11.37
CA LEU A 80 6.37 -23.13 -10.56
C LEU A 80 5.68 -22.46 -9.35
N ILE A 81 4.52 -21.83 -9.53
CA ILE A 81 3.80 -21.18 -8.42
C ILE A 81 3.32 -22.20 -7.39
N LYS A 82 2.81 -23.35 -7.84
CA LYS A 82 2.31 -24.41 -6.94
C LYS A 82 3.46 -25.12 -6.21
N GLN A 83 4.61 -25.23 -6.84
CA GLN A 83 5.82 -25.78 -6.25
C GLN A 83 6.51 -24.70 -5.41
N GLY A 84 6.16 -24.66 -4.12
CA GLY A 84 6.87 -23.87 -3.14
C GLY A 84 8.29 -24.40 -2.97
N GLU A 85 9.29 -23.54 -3.13
CA GLU A 85 10.68 -23.87 -2.86
C GLU A 85 11.10 -23.24 -1.53
N GLU A 86 11.66 -24.06 -0.64
CA GLU A 86 11.98 -23.60 0.69
C GLU A 86 13.20 -22.67 0.66
N GLY A 87 13.08 -21.48 1.26
CA GLY A 87 14.19 -20.51 1.32
C GLY A 87 14.38 -19.65 0.07
N VAL A 88 13.47 -19.74 -0.90
CA VAL A 88 13.44 -18.84 -2.06
C VAL A 88 12.38 -17.76 -1.86
N ILE A 89 12.75 -16.51 -2.14
CA ILE A 89 11.80 -15.42 -2.32
C ILE A 89 11.40 -15.41 -3.79
N ARG A 90 10.11 -15.59 -4.07
CA ARG A 90 9.57 -15.48 -5.43
C ARG A 90 8.59 -14.33 -5.49
N ALA A 91 8.72 -13.48 -6.51
CA ALA A 91 7.77 -12.41 -6.78
C ALA A 91 7.27 -12.56 -8.22
N THR A 92 5.95 -12.60 -8.37
CA THR A 92 5.26 -12.67 -9.66
C THR A 92 4.43 -11.41 -9.83
N TRP A 93 4.80 -10.58 -10.79
CA TRP A 93 4.05 -9.36 -11.10
C TRP A 93 2.78 -9.72 -11.89
N LEU A 94 1.63 -9.26 -11.39
CA LEU A 94 0.31 -9.55 -11.96
C LEU A 94 -0.32 -8.32 -12.63
N GLY A 95 0.39 -7.19 -12.67
CA GLY A 95 -0.06 -5.93 -13.26
C GLY A 95 -0.26 -4.84 -12.21
N HIS A 96 -0.14 -3.56 -12.61
CA HIS A 96 -0.17 -2.42 -11.70
C HIS A 96 0.81 -2.60 -10.50
N ALA A 97 0.32 -2.41 -9.28
CA ALA A 97 1.00 -2.70 -8.01
C ALA A 97 0.73 -4.14 -7.48
N CYS A 98 -0.03 -4.95 -8.23
CA CYS A 98 -0.42 -6.30 -7.82
C CYS A 98 0.74 -7.27 -7.99
N VAL A 99 1.25 -7.82 -6.88
CA VAL A 99 2.36 -8.77 -6.87
C VAL A 99 2.04 -9.95 -5.96
N LEU A 100 2.20 -11.17 -6.49
CA LEU A 100 2.19 -12.39 -5.68
C LEU A 100 3.61 -12.68 -5.19
N VAL A 101 3.82 -12.56 -3.88
CA VAL A 101 5.07 -12.89 -3.20
C VAL A 101 4.94 -14.24 -2.52
N GLN A 102 5.86 -15.15 -2.80
CA GLN A 102 6.01 -16.41 -2.08
C GLN A 102 7.22 -16.30 -1.16
N LEU A 103 6.99 -16.39 0.15
CA LEU A 103 7.99 -16.19 1.19
C LEU A 103 7.74 -17.14 2.34
N ASN A 104 8.75 -17.94 2.69
CA ASN A 104 8.74 -18.86 3.83
C ASN A 104 7.46 -19.74 3.92
N GLY A 105 7.04 -20.29 2.77
CA GLY A 105 5.86 -21.16 2.69
C GLY A 105 4.50 -20.44 2.71
N PHE A 106 4.48 -19.11 2.63
CA PHE A 106 3.27 -18.30 2.47
C PHE A 106 3.15 -17.74 1.06
N ASN A 107 1.91 -17.69 0.56
CA ASN A 107 1.52 -16.90 -0.61
C ASN A 107 0.92 -15.59 -0.10
N ILE A 108 1.53 -14.46 -0.46
CA ILE A 108 1.17 -13.12 -0.01
C ILE A 108 0.84 -12.30 -1.25
N LEU A 109 -0.39 -11.83 -1.36
CA LEU A 109 -0.84 -11.02 -2.47
C LEU A 109 -0.87 -9.55 -2.05
N LEU A 110 -0.05 -8.73 -2.70
CA LEU A 110 0.08 -7.29 -2.44
C LEU A 110 -0.79 -6.51 -3.43
N ASP A 111 -1.49 -5.47 -2.96
CA ASP A 111 -2.41 -4.60 -3.71
C ASP A 111 -3.24 -5.31 -4.81
N PRO A 112 -4.13 -6.26 -4.41
CA PRO A 112 -4.84 -7.09 -5.38
C PRO A 112 -5.91 -6.31 -6.14
N ILE A 113 -5.66 -6.08 -7.43
CA ILE A 113 -6.60 -5.50 -8.38
C ILE A 113 -6.66 -6.39 -9.62
N PHE A 114 -7.78 -7.06 -9.84
CA PHE A 114 -8.03 -7.87 -11.06
C PHE A 114 -9.25 -7.40 -11.86
N SER A 115 -10.01 -6.42 -11.35
CA SER A 115 -11.12 -5.81 -12.08
C SER A 115 -10.66 -4.54 -12.82
N GLU A 116 -11.55 -3.94 -13.62
CA GLU A 116 -11.29 -2.68 -14.33
C GLU A 116 -11.33 -1.44 -13.40
N SER A 117 -11.46 -1.62 -12.08
CA SER A 117 -11.49 -0.52 -11.10
C SER A 117 -10.09 0.04 -10.81
N TYR A 118 -9.95 1.37 -10.91
CA TYR A 118 -8.68 2.11 -10.76
C TYR A 118 -8.34 2.47 -9.29
N ASP A 119 -8.32 1.50 -8.36
CA ASP A 119 -8.00 1.74 -6.95
C ASP A 119 -7.40 0.48 -6.29
N HIS A 120 -6.37 0.69 -5.45
CA HIS A 120 -5.63 -0.30 -4.63
C HIS A 120 -6.49 -1.21 -3.75
N LEU A 121 -7.77 -0.89 -3.54
CA LEU A 121 -8.75 -1.70 -2.83
C LEU A 121 -10.00 -1.93 -3.70
N ASP A 122 -9.94 -2.98 -4.53
CA ASP A 122 -10.99 -3.42 -5.45
C ASP A 122 -11.95 -4.42 -4.79
N GLU A 123 -13.22 -4.03 -4.65
CA GLU A 123 -14.25 -4.83 -4.00
C GLU A 123 -14.46 -6.20 -4.66
N GLN A 124 -14.51 -6.24 -5.99
CA GLN A 124 -14.78 -7.48 -6.72
C GLN A 124 -13.65 -8.50 -6.50
N THR A 125 -12.41 -8.03 -6.57
CA THR A 125 -11.21 -8.82 -6.31
C THR A 125 -11.20 -9.35 -4.88
N ILE A 126 -11.42 -8.48 -3.89
CA ILE A 126 -11.43 -8.87 -2.47
C ILE A 126 -12.53 -9.91 -2.21
N ASN A 127 -13.75 -9.69 -2.72
CA ASN A 127 -14.87 -10.63 -2.57
C ASN A 127 -14.49 -12.00 -3.15
N LYS A 128 -13.90 -12.02 -4.35
CA LYS A 128 -13.54 -13.26 -5.02
C LYS A 128 -12.42 -14.01 -4.31
N VAL A 129 -11.36 -13.30 -3.88
CA VAL A 129 -10.25 -13.88 -3.12
C VAL A 129 -10.76 -14.46 -1.79
N SER A 130 -11.62 -13.72 -1.09
CA SER A 130 -12.24 -14.12 0.18
C SER A 130 -13.08 -15.39 0.05
N GLN A 131 -13.85 -15.53 -1.03
CA GLN A 131 -14.66 -16.71 -1.33
C GLN A 131 -13.82 -17.93 -1.71
N LEU A 132 -12.77 -17.73 -2.53
CA LEU A 132 -11.90 -18.81 -2.99
C LEU A 132 -10.92 -19.28 -1.90
N ASN A 133 -10.63 -18.43 -0.91
CA ASN A 133 -9.65 -18.69 0.15
C ASN A 133 -10.25 -18.34 1.52
N PRO A 134 -11.13 -19.19 2.08
CA PRO A 134 -11.82 -18.91 3.35
C PRO A 134 -10.88 -18.61 4.53
N ASP A 135 -9.69 -19.22 4.56
CA ASP A 135 -8.71 -19.05 5.64
C ASP A 135 -7.75 -17.86 5.44
N CYS A 136 -7.86 -17.14 4.30
CA CYS A 136 -7.01 -16.00 4.00
C CYS A 136 -7.16 -14.89 5.05
N LYS A 137 -6.05 -14.24 5.39
CA LYS A 137 -5.99 -13.05 6.24
C LYS A 137 -5.73 -11.81 5.40
N PHE A 138 -6.44 -10.74 5.69
CA PHE A 138 -6.29 -9.43 5.09
C PHE A 138 -5.59 -8.50 6.08
N TYR A 139 -4.41 -8.02 5.73
CA TYR A 139 -3.66 -7.05 6.51
C TYR A 139 -3.85 -5.68 5.88
N VAL A 140 -4.34 -4.71 6.65
CA VAL A 140 -4.68 -3.39 6.12
C VAL A 140 -4.20 -2.28 7.05
N PRO A 141 -3.90 -1.09 6.52
CA PRO A 141 -3.58 0.05 7.36
C PRO A 141 -4.79 0.46 8.21
N LEU A 142 -4.52 1.04 9.37
CA LEU A 142 -5.53 1.47 10.34
C LEU A 142 -6.70 2.27 9.72
N GLY A 143 -7.93 1.91 10.07
CA GLY A 143 -9.16 2.56 9.61
C GLY A 143 -9.82 1.88 8.39
N ASN A 144 -9.11 0.99 7.68
CA ASN A 144 -9.64 0.34 6.48
C ASN A 144 -10.56 -0.86 6.78
N LYS A 145 -10.49 -1.49 7.96
CA LYS A 145 -11.34 -2.66 8.28
C LYS A 145 -12.83 -2.35 8.23
N LYS A 146 -13.20 -1.12 8.57
CA LYS A 146 -14.60 -0.67 8.48
C LYS A 146 -15.16 -0.84 7.06
N TRP A 147 -14.34 -0.61 6.03
CA TRP A 147 -14.76 -0.81 4.65
C TRP A 147 -15.09 -2.27 4.36
N PHE A 148 -14.24 -3.21 4.80
CA PHE A 148 -14.48 -4.66 4.63
C PHE A 148 -15.79 -5.12 5.31
N ASN A 149 -16.11 -4.52 6.47
CA ASN A 149 -17.33 -4.82 7.20
C ASN A 149 -18.59 -4.21 6.55
N LEU A 150 -18.49 -3.00 6.00
CA LEU A 150 -19.61 -2.31 5.36
C LEU A 150 -19.98 -2.94 4.02
N GLU A 151 -18.98 -3.23 3.19
CA GLU A 151 -19.19 -3.82 1.87
C GLU A 151 -19.51 -5.33 1.93
N LYS A 152 -19.48 -5.93 3.13
CA LYS A 152 -19.65 -7.37 3.35
C LYS A 152 -18.67 -8.20 2.50
N SER A 153 -17.52 -7.61 2.16
CA SER A 153 -16.55 -8.21 1.24
C SER A 153 -15.89 -9.47 1.79
N VAL A 154 -16.02 -9.65 3.10
CA VAL A 154 -15.53 -10.79 3.85
C VAL A 154 -16.74 -11.32 4.59
N ASP A 155 -17.17 -12.54 4.26
CA ASP A 155 -18.32 -13.24 4.89
C ASP A 155 -18.30 -13.09 6.43
N ARG A 156 -19.44 -13.32 7.09
CA ARG A 156 -19.77 -13.09 8.53
C ARG A 156 -18.67 -13.30 9.60
N ASN A 157 -17.57 -13.98 9.29
CA ASN A 157 -16.33 -14.07 10.10
C ASN A 157 -15.28 -12.97 9.78
N GLY A 158 -15.64 -11.94 9.02
CA GLY A 158 -14.70 -10.96 8.46
C GLY A 158 -13.87 -10.19 9.48
N ASP A 159 -14.43 -9.94 10.67
CA ASP A 159 -13.70 -9.26 11.74
C ASP A 159 -12.45 -10.01 12.23
N GLN A 160 -12.40 -11.34 12.12
CA GLN A 160 -11.24 -12.15 12.53
C GLN A 160 -10.24 -12.37 11.39
N ARG A 161 -10.63 -12.09 10.15
CA ARG A 161 -9.78 -12.22 8.96
C ARG A 161 -9.13 -10.91 8.57
N VAL A 162 -9.66 -9.77 8.99
CA VAL A 162 -9.11 -8.45 8.71
C VAL A 162 -8.34 -7.93 9.94
N ILE A 163 -7.03 -7.81 9.78
CA ILE A 163 -6.08 -7.29 10.78
C ILE A 163 -5.72 -5.86 10.39
N GLU A 164 -6.08 -4.90 11.25
CA GLU A 164 -5.63 -3.51 11.11
C GLU A 164 -4.30 -3.32 11.82
N LEU A 165 -3.39 -2.64 11.15
CA LEU A 165 -2.09 -2.27 11.70
C LEU A 165 -1.84 -0.78 11.50
N ASP A 166 -1.40 -0.11 12.57
CA ASP A 166 -0.85 1.23 12.48
C ASP A 166 0.63 1.17 12.06
N TRP A 167 1.23 2.31 11.71
CA TRP A 167 2.66 2.36 11.45
C TRP A 167 3.46 1.82 12.63
N TRP A 168 4.40 0.94 12.27
CA TRP A 168 5.29 0.15 13.11
C TRP A 168 4.65 -1.01 13.87
N ASP A 169 3.33 -1.18 13.77
CA ASP A 169 2.68 -2.36 14.31
C ASP A 169 3.01 -3.56 13.42
N SER A 170 3.20 -4.72 14.06
CA SER A 170 3.56 -5.96 13.39
C SER A 170 2.62 -7.08 13.79
N SER A 171 2.38 -8.02 12.89
CA SER A 171 1.61 -9.22 13.15
C SER A 171 2.36 -10.45 12.65
N MET A 172 2.42 -11.49 13.48
CA MET A 172 3.00 -12.78 13.12
C MET A 172 1.88 -13.70 12.63
N LEU A 173 2.05 -14.26 11.43
CA LEU A 173 1.21 -15.34 10.92
C LEU A 173 2.02 -16.64 10.94
N GLN A 174 1.46 -17.66 11.58
CA GLN A 174 2.10 -18.96 11.73
C GLN A 174 1.29 -20.03 11.00
N ARG A 175 1.99 -20.93 10.31
CA ARG A 175 1.41 -22.14 9.73
C ARG A 175 1.73 -23.30 10.65
N HIS A 176 0.71 -24.07 10.99
CA HIS A 176 0.84 -25.24 11.86
C HIS A 176 0.59 -26.54 11.09
N VAL A 177 1.34 -27.58 11.43
CA VAL A 177 1.09 -28.98 11.05
C VAL A 177 1.25 -29.79 12.33
N ASP A 178 0.27 -30.61 12.67
CA ASP A 178 0.26 -31.42 13.89
C ASP A 178 0.57 -30.61 15.18
N ASN A 179 -0.05 -29.43 15.29
CA ASN A 179 0.17 -28.44 16.37
C ASN A 179 1.58 -27.85 16.48
N GLN A 180 2.49 -28.17 15.55
CA GLN A 180 3.82 -27.57 15.49
C GLN A 180 3.88 -26.47 14.44
N VAL A 181 4.58 -25.38 14.75
CA VAL A 181 4.79 -24.30 13.79
C VAL A 181 5.82 -24.74 12.77
N VAL A 182 5.41 -24.85 11.51
CA VAL A 182 6.29 -25.26 10.39
C VAL A 182 6.83 -24.08 9.60
N SER A 183 6.12 -22.95 9.61
CA SER A 183 6.59 -21.72 9.00
C SER A 183 5.92 -20.49 9.60
N GLN A 184 6.60 -19.35 9.52
CA GLN A 184 6.12 -18.09 10.09
C GLN A 184 6.46 -16.91 9.18
N VAL A 185 5.56 -15.95 9.07
CA VAL A 185 5.83 -14.68 8.40
C VAL A 185 5.39 -13.54 9.31
N ARG A 186 6.26 -12.54 9.47
CA ARG A 186 5.93 -11.30 10.15
C ARG A 186 5.63 -10.23 9.11
N LEU A 187 4.49 -9.59 9.26
CA LEU A 187 4.10 -8.44 8.46
C LEU A 187 4.16 -7.20 9.35
N THR A 188 4.90 -6.19 8.93
CA THR A 188 4.97 -4.90 9.61
C THR A 188 4.41 -3.81 8.70
N CYS A 189 3.43 -3.07 9.21
CA CYS A 189 2.92 -1.87 8.57
C CYS A 189 3.95 -0.75 8.76
N THR A 190 4.46 -0.19 7.67
CA THR A 190 5.56 0.79 7.70
C THR A 190 5.14 2.12 7.08
N PRO A 191 5.78 3.23 7.47
CA PRO A 191 5.40 4.54 6.95
C PRO A 191 5.79 4.75 5.49
N CYS A 192 4.96 5.50 4.75
CA CYS A 192 5.30 6.07 3.45
C CYS A 192 4.62 7.44 3.29
N GLN A 193 5.03 8.24 2.30
CA GLN A 193 4.37 9.51 2.00
C GLN A 193 3.23 9.33 1.00
N HIS A 194 1.99 9.35 1.46
CA HIS A 194 0.83 9.31 0.56
C HIS A 194 -0.37 10.01 1.20
N PHE A 195 -1.56 9.69 0.70
CA PHE A 195 -2.84 10.13 1.23
C PHE A 195 -3.89 9.07 0.85
N THR A 196 -5.02 9.08 1.54
CA THR A 196 -6.18 8.21 1.23
C THR A 196 -7.41 9.07 0.93
N GLY A 197 -8.39 8.50 0.25
CA GLY A 197 -9.71 9.08 0.06
C GLY A 197 -10.46 8.40 -1.08
N ARG A 198 -11.71 7.98 -0.84
CA ARG A 198 -12.60 7.36 -1.85
C ARG A 198 -13.76 8.28 -2.23
N GLY A 199 -13.99 9.35 -1.46
CA GLY A 199 -15.02 10.36 -1.70
C GLY A 199 -14.51 11.78 -1.44
N ILE A 200 -15.44 12.74 -1.41
CA ILE A 200 -15.12 14.17 -1.29
C ILE A 200 -14.91 14.63 0.17
N PHE A 201 -15.29 13.83 1.17
CA PHE A 201 -15.24 14.19 2.59
C PHE A 201 -14.44 13.21 3.47
N ASP A 202 -13.81 12.19 2.87
CA ASP A 202 -13.11 11.12 3.59
C ASP A 202 -11.58 11.16 3.40
N ARG A 203 -11.05 12.26 2.85
CA ARG A 203 -9.61 12.41 2.65
C ARG A 203 -8.87 12.23 3.97
N ASN A 204 -7.86 11.35 3.95
CA ASN A 204 -7.01 10.96 5.08
C ASN A 204 -7.75 10.39 6.30
N LYS A 205 -8.97 9.85 6.13
CA LYS A 205 -9.69 9.18 7.23
C LYS A 205 -9.19 7.77 7.52
N THR A 206 -8.50 7.15 6.58
CA THR A 206 -7.80 5.87 6.77
C THR A 206 -6.31 6.03 6.54
N LEU A 207 -5.51 5.18 7.15
CA LEU A 207 -4.06 5.22 7.03
C LEU A 207 -3.62 4.70 5.65
N TRP A 208 -2.48 5.18 5.17
CA TRP A 208 -1.72 4.64 4.05
C TRP A 208 -0.43 4.02 4.58
N ALA A 209 0.13 3.02 3.91
CA ALA A 209 1.34 2.36 4.40
C ALA A 209 2.16 1.76 3.26
N SER A 210 3.44 1.53 3.55
CA SER A 210 4.26 0.50 2.91
C SER A 210 4.29 -0.74 3.81
N TRP A 211 4.81 -1.85 3.30
CA TRP A 211 4.85 -3.13 4.01
C TRP A 211 6.25 -3.72 4.06
N CYS A 212 6.61 -4.27 5.23
CA CYS A 212 7.75 -5.14 5.42
C CYS A 212 7.24 -6.56 5.66
N LEU A 213 7.76 -7.52 4.90
CA LEU A 213 7.47 -8.95 5.01
C LEU A 213 8.75 -9.67 5.41
N GLU A 214 8.77 -10.30 6.58
CA GLU A 214 9.90 -11.08 7.07
C GLU A 214 9.51 -12.56 7.15
N GLY A 215 10.16 -13.41 6.37
CA GLY A 215 10.06 -14.85 6.53
C GLY A 215 10.86 -15.27 7.75
N MET A 216 10.20 -15.67 8.83
CA MET A 216 10.84 -15.90 10.13
C MET A 216 11.23 -17.37 10.31
N VAL A 217 12.42 -17.60 10.87
CA VAL A 217 12.86 -18.92 11.37
C VAL A 217 12.46 -19.06 12.84
N ASP A 218 12.70 -18.00 13.61
CA ASP A 218 12.32 -17.85 15.02
C ASP A 218 11.99 -16.36 15.27
N GLU A 219 11.84 -15.93 16.53
CA GLU A 219 11.46 -14.56 16.85
C GLU A 219 12.48 -13.49 16.38
N ASN A 220 13.76 -13.84 16.24
CA ASN A 220 14.85 -12.90 15.97
C ASN A 220 15.58 -13.18 14.65
N THR A 221 15.37 -14.34 14.04
CA THR A 221 16.07 -14.78 12.83
C THR A 221 15.15 -14.79 11.61
N THR A 222 15.58 -14.16 10.52
CA THR A 222 14.84 -14.10 9.25
C THR A 222 15.53 -14.92 8.16
N LYS A 223 14.74 -15.67 7.38
CA LYS A 223 15.17 -16.40 6.18
C LYS A 223 15.16 -15.54 4.91
N GLY A 224 14.34 -14.48 4.90
CA GLY A 224 14.28 -13.53 3.79
C GLY A 224 13.38 -12.35 4.11
N LYS A 225 13.66 -11.19 3.51
CA LYS A 225 12.88 -9.97 3.72
C LYS A 225 12.47 -9.31 2.41
N VAL A 226 11.21 -8.91 2.33
CA VAL A 226 10.64 -8.19 1.19
C VAL A 226 10.06 -6.86 1.65
N PHE A 227 10.41 -5.78 0.97
CA PHE A 227 9.79 -4.48 1.12
C PHE A 227 8.80 -4.23 -0.02
N PHE A 228 7.65 -3.67 0.28
CA PHE A 228 6.66 -3.24 -0.72
C PHE A 228 6.20 -1.82 -0.44
N GLY A 229 6.39 -0.95 -1.43
CA GLY A 229 5.90 0.42 -1.41
C GLY A 229 6.93 1.40 -1.96
N GLY A 230 6.54 2.67 -1.95
CA GLY A 230 7.39 3.77 -2.38
C GLY A 230 6.53 4.97 -2.68
N ALA A 231 6.92 6.09 -2.08
CA ALA A 231 6.47 7.41 -2.46
C ALA A 231 7.42 8.41 -1.85
N THR A 232 8.23 9.06 -2.69
CA THR A 232 9.15 10.13 -2.30
C THR A 232 8.98 11.32 -3.21
N LYS A 233 9.37 12.46 -2.66
CA LYS A 233 9.44 13.76 -3.32
C LYS A 233 10.77 13.92 -4.06
N ASP A 234 10.67 14.14 -5.36
CA ASP A 234 11.68 14.89 -6.12
C ASP A 234 11.02 15.90 -7.08
N GLN A 235 11.35 17.18 -6.94
CA GLN A 235 10.93 18.22 -7.88
C GLN A 235 12.04 18.42 -8.91
N GLN A 236 11.71 18.13 -10.16
CA GLN A 236 12.60 18.29 -11.31
C GLN A 236 13.12 19.74 -11.40
N TYR A 237 14.39 19.97 -11.09
CA TYR A 237 15.30 20.96 -11.71
C TYR A 237 16.74 20.64 -11.29
N ASP A 238 17.70 20.99 -12.17
CA ASP A 238 19.18 20.89 -12.10
C ASP A 238 19.77 19.84 -11.13
N VAL A 239 20.64 18.95 -11.60
CA VAL A 239 21.16 17.81 -10.81
C VAL A 239 21.77 18.22 -9.45
N LYS A 240 22.22 19.48 -9.32
CA LYS A 240 22.67 20.10 -8.06
C LYS A 240 21.56 20.53 -7.07
N TYR A 241 20.34 20.73 -7.54
CA TYR A 241 19.16 21.09 -6.75
C TYR A 241 18.47 19.85 -6.16
N LEU A 242 18.57 18.68 -6.81
CA LEU A 242 18.00 17.42 -6.29
C LEU A 242 18.58 17.05 -4.91
N ASP A 243 19.86 17.35 -4.67
CA ASP A 243 20.53 17.12 -3.37
C ASP A 243 20.11 18.13 -2.28
N THR A 244 19.37 19.19 -2.63
CA THR A 244 18.91 20.23 -1.70
C THR A 244 17.48 20.01 -1.20
N LEU A 245 16.78 18.99 -1.71
CA LEU A 245 15.38 18.74 -1.42
C LEU A 245 15.18 17.72 -0.28
N PRO A 246 14.19 17.93 0.61
CA PRO A 246 13.86 16.97 1.67
C PRO A 246 13.16 15.75 1.08
N PHE A 247 13.77 14.58 1.25
CA PHE A 247 13.24 13.26 0.96
C PHE A 247 12.41 12.73 2.15
N CYS A 248 11.60 11.69 1.93
CA CYS A 248 10.91 11.02 3.03
C CYS A 248 11.95 10.32 3.92
N PRO A 249 12.15 10.74 5.18
CA PRO A 249 13.15 10.10 6.03
C PRO A 249 12.72 8.70 6.49
N ALA A 250 11.45 8.32 6.28
CA ALA A 250 10.93 7.02 6.68
C ALA A 250 11.65 5.86 6.01
N PHE A 251 12.02 5.96 4.73
CA PHE A 251 12.66 4.84 4.03
C PHE A 251 14.03 4.49 4.62
N LYS A 252 14.80 5.52 4.99
CA LYS A 252 16.06 5.34 5.71
C LYS A 252 15.84 4.73 7.09
N GLU A 253 14.85 5.21 7.84
CA GLU A 253 14.47 4.64 9.14
C GLU A 253 14.06 3.16 8.99
N ILE A 254 13.32 2.81 7.94
CA ILE A 254 12.93 1.43 7.61
C ILE A 254 14.19 0.59 7.35
N GLY A 255 15.11 1.04 6.48
CA GLY A 255 16.35 0.32 6.20
C GLY A 255 17.26 0.14 7.41
N GLU A 256 17.28 1.11 8.32
CA GLU A 256 17.98 1.02 9.61
C GLU A 256 17.32 0.02 10.56
N LYS A 257 16.00 0.10 10.72
CA LYS A 257 15.22 -0.75 11.64
C LYS A 257 15.21 -2.22 11.24
N PHE A 258 15.10 -2.51 9.95
CA PHE A 258 15.04 -3.90 9.45
C PHE A 258 16.39 -4.46 9.02
N ASN A 259 17.44 -3.63 9.01
CA ASN A 259 18.78 -3.98 8.54
C ASN A 259 18.79 -4.49 7.09
N GLY A 260 18.04 -3.80 6.22
CA GLY A 260 17.97 -4.09 4.79
C GLY A 260 17.00 -5.19 4.36
N PHE A 261 16.90 -5.37 3.04
CA PHE A 261 15.96 -6.30 2.39
C PHE A 261 16.63 -7.09 1.28
N ASP A 262 16.12 -8.28 0.99
CA ASP A 262 16.58 -9.09 -0.14
C ASP A 262 15.92 -8.65 -1.45
N LEU A 263 14.67 -8.19 -1.37
CA LEU A 263 13.88 -7.68 -2.47
C LEU A 263 13.06 -6.47 -2.03
N ALA A 264 13.02 -5.43 -2.87
CA ALA A 264 12.10 -4.32 -2.72
C ALA A 264 11.25 -4.14 -3.99
N LEU A 265 9.95 -3.99 -3.81
CA LEU A 265 8.96 -3.71 -4.84
C LEU A 265 8.63 -2.21 -4.75
N ILE A 266 9.10 -1.43 -5.72
CA ILE A 266 9.10 0.03 -5.65
C ILE A 266 8.46 0.62 -6.92
N PRO A 267 7.44 1.48 -6.80
CA PRO A 267 6.77 2.05 -7.97
C PRO A 267 7.65 3.07 -8.67
N ILE A 268 7.53 3.13 -10.01
CA ILE A 268 8.26 4.08 -10.88
C ILE A 268 7.32 4.92 -11.77
N GLY A 269 6.00 4.77 -11.59
CA GLY A 269 4.96 5.28 -12.47
C GLY A 269 4.13 6.41 -11.86
N ALA A 270 3.24 7.00 -12.67
CA ALA A 270 2.35 8.09 -12.28
C ALA A 270 3.04 9.30 -11.61
N TYR A 271 4.24 9.66 -12.07
CA TYR A 271 5.08 10.64 -11.37
C TYR A 271 4.98 12.07 -11.93
N SER A 272 4.27 12.33 -13.04
CA SER A 272 4.21 13.63 -13.72
C SER A 272 2.84 14.31 -13.58
N PRO A 273 2.75 15.66 -13.43
CA PRO A 273 3.86 16.61 -13.35
C PRO A 273 4.53 16.59 -11.97
N ARG A 274 5.87 16.65 -11.93
CA ARG A 274 6.65 16.45 -10.70
C ARG A 274 6.26 17.39 -9.58
N TRP A 275 6.02 18.68 -9.86
CA TRP A 275 5.66 19.64 -8.82
C TRP A 275 4.41 19.21 -8.02
N PHE A 276 3.47 18.50 -8.65
CA PHE A 276 2.23 18.04 -8.01
C PHE A 276 2.33 16.59 -7.51
N MET A 277 2.90 15.70 -8.32
CA MET A 277 2.93 14.26 -8.03
C MET A 277 4.08 13.84 -7.10
N SER A 278 5.16 14.63 -6.99
CA SER A 278 6.32 14.26 -6.17
C SER A 278 5.98 13.95 -4.71
N PRO A 279 5.06 14.64 -4.00
CA PRO A 279 4.82 14.30 -2.59
C PRO A 279 4.17 12.93 -2.37
N ILE A 280 3.69 12.27 -3.43
CA ILE A 280 2.82 11.09 -3.38
C ILE A 280 3.24 9.95 -4.33
N HIS A 281 4.10 10.21 -5.32
CA HIS A 281 4.54 9.22 -6.32
C HIS A 281 6.04 9.35 -6.63
N CYS A 282 6.73 8.21 -6.55
CA CYS A 282 8.12 8.07 -6.95
C CYS A 282 8.29 8.22 -8.47
N SER A 283 9.29 8.99 -8.87
CA SER A 283 9.94 8.87 -10.18
C SER A 283 10.89 7.64 -10.23
N PRO A 284 11.41 7.25 -11.40
CA PRO A 284 12.48 6.24 -11.47
C PRO A 284 13.71 6.60 -10.64
N GLU A 285 14.10 7.87 -10.59
CA GLU A 285 15.23 8.37 -9.81
C GLU A 285 14.98 8.26 -8.30
N ASP A 286 13.76 8.61 -7.87
CA ASP A 286 13.28 8.38 -6.51
C ASP A 286 13.36 6.92 -6.10
N ALA A 287 12.96 6.01 -7.00
CA ALA A 287 12.95 4.58 -6.71
C ALA A 287 14.36 4.02 -6.45
N VAL A 288 15.38 4.56 -7.13
CA VAL A 288 16.79 4.22 -6.86
C VAL A 288 17.21 4.69 -5.47
N ARG A 289 16.81 5.90 -5.05
CA ARG A 289 17.08 6.38 -3.68
C ARG A 289 16.36 5.54 -2.63
N VAL A 290 15.09 5.20 -2.86
CA VAL A 290 14.33 4.31 -1.94
C VAL A 290 15.04 2.97 -1.82
N HIS A 291 15.53 2.40 -2.92
CA HIS A 291 16.33 1.17 -2.92
C HIS A 291 17.57 1.26 -2.01
N GLU A 292 18.30 2.38 -2.07
CA GLU A 292 19.46 2.64 -1.21
C GLU A 292 19.06 2.85 0.25
N ASP A 293 18.06 3.69 0.52
CA ASP A 293 17.59 4.04 1.86
C ASP A 293 17.05 2.82 2.61
N VAL A 294 16.27 1.96 1.93
CA VAL A 294 15.80 0.71 2.53
C VAL A 294 16.90 -0.36 2.57
N LYS A 295 18.09 -0.11 2.01
CA LYS A 295 19.21 -1.06 1.91
C LYS A 295 18.80 -2.38 1.25
N SER A 296 18.07 -2.29 0.15
CA SER A 296 17.63 -3.47 -0.59
C SER A 296 18.77 -4.04 -1.44
N LYS A 297 18.91 -5.37 -1.52
CA LYS A 297 19.87 -6.02 -2.43
C LYS A 297 19.42 -5.98 -3.88
N ARG A 298 18.11 -6.06 -4.12
CA ARG A 298 17.49 -6.07 -5.45
C ARG A 298 16.17 -5.32 -5.41
N SER A 299 15.85 -4.61 -6.48
CA SER A 299 14.55 -3.97 -6.62
C SER A 299 13.90 -4.36 -7.94
N VAL A 300 12.59 -4.55 -7.89
CA VAL A 300 11.75 -4.75 -9.07
C VAL A 300 10.71 -3.65 -9.05
N SER A 301 10.49 -3.01 -10.20
CA SER A 301 9.45 -2.01 -10.33
C SER A 301 8.08 -2.68 -10.53
N ASP A 302 7.10 -2.28 -9.75
CA ASP A 302 5.69 -2.50 -10.03
C ASP A 302 5.15 -1.25 -10.77
N SER A 303 4.81 -1.39 -12.05
CA SER A 303 4.45 -0.20 -12.85
C SER A 303 3.02 0.24 -12.52
N LYS A 304 2.87 1.43 -11.91
CA LYS A 304 1.61 2.17 -11.90
C LYS A 304 1.34 2.88 -13.22
#